data_AF-A0A2I0NXR3-F1
#
_entry.id   AF-A0A2I0NXR3-F1
#
_cell.length_a   1.000
_cell.length_b   1.000
_cell.length_c   1.000
_cell.angle_alpha   90.00
_cell.angle_beta   90.00
_cell.angle_gamma   90.00
#
_symmetry.space_group_name_H-M   'P 1'
#
loop_
_entity.id
_entity.type
_entity.pdbx_description
1 polymer ?
#
loop_
_entity_poly.entity_id
_entity_poly.type
_entity_poly.pdbx_seq_one_letter_code
_entity_poly.pdbx_strand_id
1 'polypeptide(L)'
;LLLVDLIETIGLVLVALVATDLAEALILPGLVVGISELIALAEIYIRKERLFVPLHKPIRIEVMKTAPPIISFILVVYGIILSGFSGGAVAGLGVVFYFMCVGHSERFELLETLSGYAWAFWIIAFFIFMILPQYWFIAVMISGGAILLKVTTKMSLIGTMRQNYEEEHP
;
A
#
# COMPACT_ATOMS: atom_id res chain seq x y z
N LEU A 1 1.12 15.64 -19.16
CA LEU A 1 1.70 15.44 -17.82
C LEU A 1 0.84 14.45 -17.05
N LEU A 2 -0.30 14.83 -16.48
CA LEU A 2 -1.17 13.91 -15.72
C LEU A 2 -1.51 12.58 -16.43
N LEU A 3 -1.85 12.63 -17.72
CA LEU A 3 -2.15 11.42 -18.51
C LEU A 3 -0.91 10.57 -18.80
N VAL A 4 0.27 11.18 -18.88
CA VAL A 4 1.55 10.48 -19.10
C VAL A 4 1.99 9.79 -17.81
N ASP A 5 1.96 10.48 -16.68
CA ASP A 5 2.22 9.89 -15.35
C ASP A 5 1.26 8.75 -15.04
N LEU A 6 0.00 8.89 -15.42
CA LEU A 6 -1.00 7.85 -15.24
C LEU A 6 -0.62 6.60 -16.06
N ILE A 7 -0.24 6.77 -17.32
CA ILE A 7 0.18 5.66 -18.19
C ILE A 7 1.47 5.02 -17.66
N GLU A 8 2.45 5.82 -17.23
CA GLU A 8 3.70 5.34 -16.64
C GLU A 8 3.43 4.53 -15.37
N THR A 9 2.64 5.09 -14.45
CA THR A 9 2.29 4.43 -13.19
C THR A 9 1.53 3.13 -13.45
N ILE A 10 0.54 3.13 -14.35
CA ILE A 10 -0.19 1.92 -14.75
C ILE A 10 0.75 0.90 -15.40
N GLY A 11 1.68 1.35 -16.26
CA GLY A 11 2.68 0.49 -16.87
C GLY A 11 3.57 -0.19 -15.83
N LEU A 12 4.06 0.57 -14.84
CA LEU A 12 4.86 0.03 -13.74
C LEU A 12 4.05 -0.94 -12.86
N VAL A 13 2.76 -0.68 -12.62
CA VAL A 13 1.87 -1.62 -11.93
C VAL A 13 1.71 -2.92 -12.71
N LEU A 14 1.51 -2.85 -14.03
CA LEU A 14 1.36 -4.03 -14.87
C LEU A 14 2.65 -4.85 -14.92
N VAL A 15 3.81 -4.20 -15.01
CA VAL A 15 5.09 -4.90 -14.96
C VAL A 15 5.30 -5.52 -13.58
N ALA A 16 4.97 -4.81 -12.49
CA ALA A 16 5.06 -5.36 -11.13
C ALA A 16 4.14 -6.59 -10.94
N LEU A 17 2.94 -6.60 -11.55
CA LEU A 17 2.01 -7.73 -11.50
C LEU A 17 2.51 -9.00 -12.23
N VAL A 18 3.37 -8.85 -13.23
CA VAL A 18 3.90 -9.96 -14.05
C VAL A 18 5.32 -10.35 -13.62
N ALA A 19 6.02 -9.46 -12.91
CA ALA A 19 7.38 -9.64 -12.47
C ALA A 19 7.51 -10.67 -11.34
N THR A 20 8.71 -11.25 -11.20
CA THR A 20 9.08 -12.08 -10.05
C THR A 20 9.41 -11.20 -8.84
N ASP A 21 9.31 -11.70 -7.60
CA ASP A 21 9.54 -10.94 -6.35
C ASP A 21 10.83 -10.07 -6.35
N LEU A 22 11.88 -10.52 -7.04
CA LEU A 22 13.15 -9.79 -7.17
C LEU A 22 13.06 -8.63 -8.18
N ALA A 23 12.28 -8.77 -9.25
CA ALA A 23 12.03 -7.70 -10.21
C ALA A 23 11.00 -6.69 -9.68
N GLU A 24 10.02 -7.13 -8.88
CA GLU A 24 9.14 -6.24 -8.12
C GLU A 24 9.96 -5.29 -7.22
N ALA A 25 10.91 -5.84 -6.46
CA ALA A 25 11.81 -5.08 -5.59
C ALA A 25 12.53 -3.93 -6.32
N LEU A 26 12.95 -4.12 -7.58
CA LEU A 26 13.67 -3.11 -8.35
C LEU A 26 12.77 -2.02 -8.95
N ILE A 27 11.52 -2.37 -9.25
CA ILE A 27 10.56 -1.51 -9.93
C ILE A 27 9.76 -0.65 -8.93
N LEU A 28 9.58 -1.15 -7.71
CA LEU A 28 8.80 -0.49 -6.66
C LEU A 28 9.27 0.92 -6.27
N PRO A 29 10.57 1.24 -6.22
CA PRO A 29 11.02 2.61 -5.99
C PRO A 29 10.48 3.58 -7.06
N GLY A 30 10.51 3.19 -8.33
CA GLY A 30 9.97 3.99 -9.43
C GLY A 30 8.46 4.14 -9.34
N LEU A 31 7.75 3.05 -9.02
CA LEU A 31 6.29 3.07 -8.86
C LEU A 31 5.83 4.02 -7.75
N VAL A 32 6.50 4.01 -6.59
CA VAL A 32 6.15 4.89 -5.47
C VAL A 32 6.37 6.37 -5.82
N VAL A 33 7.43 6.67 -6.57
CA VAL A 33 7.70 8.03 -7.06
C VAL A 33 6.59 8.47 -8.03
N GLY A 34 6.25 7.64 -9.03
CA GLY A 34 5.20 7.94 -10.00
C GLY A 34 3.82 8.15 -9.37
N ILE A 35 3.44 7.33 -8.38
CA ILE A 35 2.18 7.52 -7.63
C ILE A 35 2.20 8.85 -6.87
N SER A 36 3.33 9.21 -6.25
CA SER A 36 3.44 10.46 -5.47
C SER A 36 3.34 11.69 -6.37
N GLU A 37 3.97 11.65 -7.54
CA GLU A 37 3.89 12.71 -8.55
C GLU A 37 2.47 12.86 -9.11
N LEU A 38 1.83 11.74 -9.45
CA LEU A 38 0.46 11.72 -9.97
C LEU A 38 -0.53 12.32 -8.97
N ILE A 39 -0.44 11.95 -7.69
CA ILE A 39 -1.30 12.49 -6.63
C ILE A 39 -1.06 14.00 -6.44
N ALA A 40 0.21 14.43 -6.39
CA ALA A 40 0.55 15.84 -6.22
C ALA A 40 0.03 16.70 -7.40
N LEU A 41 0.19 16.22 -8.65
CA LEU A 41 -0.33 16.90 -9.83
C LEU A 41 -1.86 16.88 -9.88
N ALA A 42 -2.51 15.81 -9.43
CA ALA A 42 -3.96 15.75 -9.32
C ALA A 42 -4.50 16.77 -8.32
N GLU A 43 -3.88 16.92 -7.15
CA GLU A 43 -4.26 17.91 -6.14
C GLU A 43 -4.13 19.34 -6.67
N ILE A 44 -3.02 19.64 -7.35
CA ILE A 44 -2.79 20.94 -8.00
C ILE A 44 -3.86 21.21 -9.06
N TYR A 45 -4.20 20.19 -9.86
CA TYR A 45 -5.22 20.30 -10.91
C TYR A 45 -6.62 20.56 -10.34
N ILE A 46 -7.03 19.80 -9.32
CA ILE A 46 -8.32 19.99 -8.63
C ILE A 46 -8.44 21.41 -8.06
N ARG A 47 -7.37 21.90 -7.42
CA ARG A 47 -7.33 23.25 -6.84
C ARG A 47 -7.35 24.34 -7.91
N LYS A 48 -6.71 24.11 -9.07
CA LYS A 48 -6.70 25.05 -10.20
C LYS A 48 -8.07 25.16 -10.88
N GLU A 49 -8.72 24.03 -11.16
CA GLU A 49 -10.01 23.99 -11.84
C GLU A 49 -11.22 24.22 -10.90
N ARG A 50 -10.98 24.37 -9.58
CA ARG A 50 -12.03 24.52 -8.54
C ARG A 50 -13.11 23.43 -8.61
N LEU A 51 -12.67 22.19 -8.86
CA LEU A 51 -13.58 21.04 -8.91
C LEU A 51 -14.08 20.74 -7.49
N PHE A 52 -15.40 20.82 -7.30
CA PHE A 52 -16.03 20.38 -6.05
C PHE A 52 -16.03 18.85 -6.03
N VAL A 53 -15.32 18.26 -5.06
CA VAL A 53 -15.40 16.83 -4.78
C VAL A 53 -16.62 16.62 -3.88
N PRO A 54 -17.72 15.99 -4.35
CA PRO A 54 -18.88 15.77 -3.50
C PRO A 54 -18.52 14.77 -2.39
N LEU A 55 -18.64 15.21 -1.13
CA LEU A 55 -18.60 14.34 0.04
C LEU A 55 -19.72 13.29 -0.09
N HIS A 56 -19.32 12.05 -0.38
CA HIS A 56 -20.25 10.94 -0.45
C HIS A 56 -20.74 10.62 0.96
N LYS A 57 -22.06 10.63 1.17
CA LYS A 57 -22.66 10.09 2.38
C LYS A 57 -22.23 8.62 2.55
N PRO A 58 -21.80 8.20 3.75
CA PRO A 58 -21.44 6.81 3.97
C PRO A 58 -22.66 5.91 3.71
N ILE A 59 -22.47 4.92 2.83
CA ILE A 59 -23.48 3.94 2.47
C ILE A 59 -23.71 3.05 3.70
N ARG A 60 -24.82 3.25 4.41
CA ARG A 60 -25.21 2.43 5.56
C ARG A 60 -25.83 1.11 5.09
N ILE A 61 -24.99 0.11 4.83
CA ILE A 61 -25.43 -1.28 4.66
C ILE A 61 -25.17 -2.02 5.98
N GLU A 62 -26.23 -2.50 6.63
CA GLU A 62 -26.20 -3.14 7.95
C GLU A 62 -25.37 -4.44 7.97
N VAL A 63 -25.35 -5.18 6.85
CA VAL A 63 -24.53 -6.39 6.67
C VAL A 63 -23.03 -6.10 6.70
N MET A 64 -22.64 -4.85 6.37
CA MET A 64 -21.26 -4.37 6.37
C MET A 64 -20.77 -3.97 7.77
N LYS A 65 -21.51 -4.26 8.84
CA LYS A 65 -21.00 -4.13 10.23
C LYS A 65 -20.48 -5.46 10.79
N THR A 66 -21.03 -6.59 10.36
CA THR A 66 -20.77 -7.91 11.00
C THR A 66 -19.89 -8.83 10.15
N ALA A 67 -20.06 -8.83 8.82
CA ALA A 67 -19.23 -9.61 7.89
C ALA A 67 -17.77 -9.09 7.65
N PRO A 68 -17.46 -7.78 7.72
CA PRO A 68 -16.15 -7.26 7.33
C PRO A 68 -14.94 -7.77 8.10
N PRO A 69 -14.99 -7.99 9.42
CA PRO A 69 -13.82 -8.49 10.17
C PRO A 69 -13.34 -9.85 9.64
N ILE A 70 -14.27 -10.73 9.28
CA ILE A 70 -13.96 -12.08 8.77
C ILE A 70 -13.32 -11.99 7.37
N ILE A 71 -13.88 -11.16 6.50
CA ILE A 71 -13.37 -10.95 5.13
C ILE A 71 -11.97 -10.34 5.18
N SER A 72 -11.77 -9.32 6.02
CA SER A 72 -10.47 -8.71 6.23
C SER A 72 -9.45 -9.73 6.74
N PHE A 73 -9.82 -10.54 7.74
CA PHE A 73 -8.93 -11.56 8.28
C PHE A 73 -8.49 -12.56 7.21
N ILE A 74 -9.43 -13.05 6.39
CA ILE A 74 -9.12 -13.95 5.28
C ILE A 74 -8.18 -13.28 4.27
N LEU A 75 -8.42 -12.02 3.91
CA LEU A 75 -7.56 -11.25 2.99
C LEU A 75 -6.14 -11.07 3.53
N VAL A 76 -6.00 -10.77 4.83
CA VAL A 76 -4.69 -10.62 5.47
C VAL A 76 -3.93 -11.94 5.50
N VAL A 77 -4.58 -13.03 5.93
CA VAL A 77 -3.97 -14.37 5.96
C VAL A 77 -3.57 -14.81 4.56
N TYR A 78 -4.46 -14.61 3.59
CA TYR A 78 -4.19 -14.95 2.19
C TYR A 78 -3.04 -14.11 1.61
N GLY A 79 -2.99 -12.81 1.92
CA GLY A 79 -1.89 -11.94 1.52
C GLY A 79 -0.54 -12.35 2.11
N ILE A 80 -0.51 -12.80 3.37
CA ILE A 80 0.70 -13.34 3.99
C ILE A 80 1.18 -14.61 3.29
N ILE A 81 0.26 -15.52 2.94
CA ILE A 81 0.57 -16.77 2.21
C ILE A 81 1.10 -16.47 0.80
N LEU A 82 0.50 -15.49 0.12
CA LEU A 82 0.90 -15.10 -1.23
C LEU A 82 2.31 -14.46 -1.25
N SER A 83 2.70 -13.79 -0.16
CA SER A 83 4.01 -13.13 0.02
C SER A 83 4.30 -12.04 -1.05
N GLY A 84 5.46 -11.39 -0.97
CA GLY A 84 5.88 -10.38 -1.96
C GLY A 84 5.04 -9.09 -1.99
N PHE A 85 5.08 -8.38 -3.12
CA PHE A 85 4.27 -7.17 -3.33
C PHE A 85 2.78 -7.49 -3.41
N SER A 86 2.42 -8.49 -4.21
CA SER A 86 1.02 -8.88 -4.41
C SER A 86 0.37 -9.32 -3.09
N GLY A 87 1.08 -10.09 -2.26
CA GLY A 87 0.64 -10.45 -0.92
C GLY A 87 0.47 -9.24 0.01
N GLY A 88 1.40 -8.29 -0.04
CA GLY A 88 1.30 -7.02 0.70
C GLY A 88 0.14 -6.13 0.24
N ALA A 89 -0.16 -6.12 -1.05
CA ALA A 89 -1.31 -5.39 -1.59
C ALA A 89 -2.64 -6.00 -1.12
N VAL A 90 -2.75 -7.34 -1.15
CA VAL A 90 -3.97 -8.04 -0.70
C VAL A 90 -4.13 -7.96 0.82
N ALA A 91 -3.06 -8.10 1.60
CA ALA A 91 -3.09 -7.91 3.04
C ALA A 91 -3.43 -6.45 3.41
N GLY A 92 -2.82 -5.48 2.73
CA GLY A 92 -3.13 -4.05 2.88
C GLY A 92 -4.60 -3.73 2.58
N LEU A 93 -5.15 -4.29 1.50
CA LEU A 93 -6.57 -4.15 1.16
C LEU A 93 -7.48 -4.73 2.26
N GLY A 94 -7.11 -5.88 2.82
CA GLY A 94 -7.79 -6.46 3.98
C GLY A 94 -7.80 -5.50 5.18
N VAL A 95 -6.65 -4.89 5.51
CA VAL A 95 -6.53 -3.92 6.60
C VAL A 95 -7.35 -2.65 6.34
N VAL A 96 -7.30 -2.10 5.12
CA VAL A 96 -8.13 -0.95 4.73
C VAL A 96 -9.62 -1.28 4.86
N PHE A 97 -10.03 -2.45 4.39
CA PHE A 97 -11.42 -2.90 4.48
C PHE A 97 -11.88 -3.04 5.93
N TYR A 98 -10.99 -3.48 6.83
CA TYR A 98 -11.27 -3.52 8.27
C TYR A 98 -11.49 -2.13 8.85
N PHE A 99 -10.60 -1.18 8.57
CA PHE A 99 -10.72 0.18 9.09
C PHE A 99 -11.96 0.90 8.57
N MET A 100 -12.29 0.75 7.29
CA MET A 100 -13.51 1.32 6.71
C MET A 100 -14.80 0.83 7.38
N CYS A 101 -14.80 -0.38 7.94
CA CYS A 101 -16.03 -0.98 8.48
C CYS A 101 -16.12 -0.93 10.01
N VAL A 102 -15.00 -1.05 10.72
CA VAL A 102 -14.97 -1.16 12.19
C VAL A 102 -14.62 0.18 12.84
N GLY A 103 -13.90 1.07 12.15
CA GLY A 103 -13.42 2.35 12.68
C GLY A 103 -12.41 2.15 13.81
N HIS A 104 -11.12 2.26 13.51
CA HIS A 104 -10.08 2.11 14.53
C HIS A 104 -9.14 3.32 14.52
N SER A 105 -9.04 3.96 15.67
CA SER A 105 -8.19 5.13 15.88
C SER A 105 -6.73 4.72 16.07
N GLU A 106 -5.88 5.30 15.21
CA GLU A 106 -4.57 5.84 15.55
C GLU A 106 -3.47 4.85 16.01
N ARG A 107 -2.63 4.46 15.04
CA ARG A 107 -1.22 4.07 15.22
C ARG A 107 -0.35 4.58 14.06
N PHE A 108 -0.61 5.81 13.60
CA PHE A 108 0.12 6.41 12.46
C PHE A 108 1.64 6.38 12.66
N GLU A 109 2.10 6.74 13.85
CA GLU A 109 3.53 6.77 14.19
C GLU A 109 4.17 5.38 14.13
N LEU A 110 3.45 4.34 14.61
CA LEU A 110 3.92 2.96 14.52
C LEU A 110 3.92 2.43 13.08
N LEU A 111 2.89 2.75 12.29
CA LEU A 111 2.82 2.39 10.88
C LEU A 111 3.96 3.06 10.08
N GLU A 112 4.21 4.35 10.30
CA GLU A 112 5.29 5.05 9.64
C GLU A 112 6.66 4.45 9.99
N THR A 113 6.89 4.16 11.27
CA THR A 113 8.14 3.55 11.73
C THR A 113 8.33 2.14 11.14
N LEU A 114 7.27 1.33 11.08
CA LEU A 114 7.29 0.00 10.46
C LEU A 114 7.62 0.04 8.97
N SER A 115 7.10 1.03 8.23
CA SER A 115 7.46 1.27 6.83
C SER A 115 8.94 1.66 6.67
N GLY A 116 9.49 2.42 7.62
CA GLY A 116 10.91 2.79 7.63
C GLY A 116 11.82 1.57 7.85
N TYR A 117 11.50 0.74 8.84
CA TYR A 117 12.24 -0.50 9.11
C TYR A 117 12.15 -1.48 7.94
N ALA A 118 10.97 -1.64 7.34
CA ALA A 118 10.80 -2.46 6.14
C ALA A 118 11.75 -2.04 5.01
N TRP A 119 11.87 -0.73 4.76
CA TRP A 119 12.80 -0.24 3.74
C TRP A 119 14.28 -0.50 4.09
N ALA A 120 14.67 -0.34 5.36
CA ALA A 120 16.03 -0.66 5.80
C ALA A 120 16.36 -2.16 5.65
N PHE A 121 15.44 -3.05 6.04
CA PHE A 121 15.60 -4.50 5.86
C PHE A 121 15.69 -4.89 4.39
N TRP A 122 14.94 -4.22 3.52
CA TRP A 122 15.02 -4.43 2.08
C TRP A 122 16.41 -4.06 1.51
N ILE A 123 16.97 -2.91 1.90
CA ILE A 123 18.33 -2.52 1.48
C ILE A 123 19.36 -3.54 1.97
N ILE A 124 19.28 -3.94 3.23
CA ILE A 124 20.19 -4.93 3.82
C ILE A 124 20.11 -6.25 3.04
N ALA A 125 18.90 -6.71 2.72
CA ALA A 125 18.68 -7.89 1.90
C ALA A 125 19.31 -7.75 0.50
N PHE A 126 19.19 -6.59 -0.14
CA PHE A 126 19.80 -6.32 -1.43
C PHE A 126 21.33 -6.40 -1.39
N PHE A 127 21.96 -5.85 -0.34
CA PHE A 127 23.40 -5.95 -0.14
C PHE A 127 23.86 -7.39 0.14
N ILE A 128 23.09 -8.16 0.91
CA ILE A 128 23.40 -9.58 1.15
C ILE A 128 23.33 -10.36 -0.16
N PHE A 129 22.33 -10.11 -1.00
CA PHE A 129 22.19 -10.73 -2.31
C PHE A 129 23.39 -10.43 -3.24
N MET A 130 23.88 -9.18 -3.26
CA MET A 130 25.02 -8.80 -4.10
C MET A 130 26.39 -9.27 -3.56
N ILE A 131 26.64 -9.18 -2.25
CA ILE A 131 27.97 -9.44 -1.67
C ILE A 131 28.15 -10.94 -1.35
N LEU A 132 27.07 -11.62 -0.95
CA LEU A 132 27.10 -13.02 -0.49
C LEU A 132 26.04 -13.84 -1.23
N PRO A 133 26.27 -14.21 -2.50
CA PRO A 133 25.32 -14.98 -3.31
C PRO A 133 25.02 -16.36 -2.71
N GLN A 134 25.88 -16.89 -1.84
CA GLN A 134 25.62 -18.13 -1.08
C GLN A 134 24.40 -18.03 -0.15
N TYR A 135 24.01 -16.82 0.28
CA TYR A 135 22.83 -16.59 1.12
C TYR A 135 21.64 -16.03 0.33
N TRP A 136 21.58 -16.24 -0.99
CA TRP A 136 20.56 -15.64 -1.85
C TRP A 136 19.13 -15.91 -1.39
N PHE A 137 18.84 -17.14 -0.92
CA PHE A 137 17.50 -17.53 -0.49
C PHE A 137 17.03 -16.69 0.72
N ILE A 138 17.91 -16.51 1.70
CA ILE A 138 17.60 -15.72 2.90
C ILE A 138 17.42 -14.24 2.53
N ALA A 139 18.27 -13.72 1.63
CA ALA A 139 18.14 -12.36 1.13
C ALA A 139 16.80 -12.14 0.41
N VAL A 140 16.37 -13.07 -0.44
CA VAL A 140 15.08 -12.99 -1.14
C VAL A 140 13.91 -13.06 -0.15
N MET A 141 13.95 -13.95 0.84
CA MET A 141 12.91 -14.06 1.86
C MET A 141 12.77 -12.79 2.71
N ILE A 142 13.88 -12.17 3.11
CA ILE A 142 13.87 -10.91 3.87
C ILE A 142 13.35 -9.76 2.98
N SER A 143 13.78 -9.71 1.72
CA SER A 143 13.32 -8.70 0.76
C SER A 143 11.80 -8.80 0.52
N GLY A 144 11.28 -10.00 0.26
CA GLY A 144 9.86 -10.24 0.04
C GLY A 144 9.01 -9.91 1.27
N GLY A 145 9.44 -10.32 2.47
CA GLY A 145 8.76 -9.98 3.72
C GLY A 145 8.78 -8.48 4.04
N ALA A 146 9.91 -7.82 3.78
CA ALA A 146 10.05 -6.38 3.94
C ALA A 146 9.12 -5.61 3.00
N ILE A 147 9.02 -6.02 1.73
CA ILE A 147 8.10 -5.41 0.75
C ILE A 147 6.66 -5.62 1.18
N LEU A 148 6.27 -6.84 1.56
CA LEU A 148 4.93 -7.15 2.05
C LEU A 148 4.52 -6.22 3.18
N LEU A 149 5.41 -6.06 4.17
CA LEU A 149 5.17 -5.21 5.33
C LEU A 149 5.07 -3.73 4.93
N LYS A 150 5.95 -3.26 4.03
CA LYS A 150 5.93 -1.87 3.53
C LYS A 150 4.61 -1.54 2.81
N VAL A 151 4.18 -2.38 1.89
CA VAL A 151 2.97 -2.15 1.07
C VAL A 151 1.72 -2.21 1.94
N THR A 152 1.61 -3.22 2.80
CA THR A 152 0.50 -3.36 3.75
C THR A 152 0.36 -2.09 4.59
N THR A 153 1.47 -1.58 5.09
CA THR A 153 1.50 -0.42 5.97
C THR A 153 1.11 0.88 5.25
N LYS A 154 1.60 1.10 4.03
CA LYS A 154 1.22 2.28 3.23
C LYS A 154 -0.25 2.26 2.81
N MET A 155 -0.77 1.11 2.36
CA MET A 155 -2.19 0.93 2.04
C MET A 155 -3.06 1.18 3.28
N SER A 156 -2.68 0.58 4.41
CA SER A 156 -3.33 0.78 5.71
C SER A 156 -3.43 2.26 6.10
N LEU A 157 -2.39 3.06 5.82
CA LEU A 157 -2.35 4.50 6.12
C LEU A 157 -3.38 5.31 5.30
N ILE A 158 -3.63 4.92 4.05
CA ILE A 158 -4.65 5.56 3.19
C ILE A 158 -6.05 5.32 3.78
N GLY A 159 -6.28 4.13 4.32
CA GLY A 159 -7.54 3.78 5.00
C GLY A 159 -7.80 4.64 6.24
N THR A 160 -6.76 4.98 7.01
CA THR A 160 -6.90 5.78 8.24
C THR A 160 -7.04 7.28 7.97
N MET A 161 -6.39 7.83 6.93
CA MET A 161 -6.48 9.26 6.58
C MET A 161 -7.90 9.71 6.20
N ARG A 162 -8.69 8.83 5.58
CA ARG A 162 -10.06 9.15 5.16
C ARG A 162 -11.02 9.30 6.35
N GLN A 163 -10.75 8.61 7.46
CA GLN A 163 -11.61 8.64 8.65
C GLN A 163 -11.44 9.95 9.44
N ASN A 164 -10.21 10.47 9.56
CA ASN A 164 -9.94 11.76 10.22
C ASN A 164 -10.59 12.95 9.49
N TYR A 165 -10.76 12.88 8.17
CA TYR A 165 -11.47 13.91 7.40
C TYR A 165 -12.99 13.97 7.67
N GLU A 166 -13.61 12.85 8.07
CA GLU A 166 -15.04 12.78 8.41
C GLU A 166 -15.32 13.23 9.86
N GLU A 167 -14.34 13.16 10.76
CA GLU A 167 -14.48 13.64 12.15
C GLU A 167 -14.28 15.15 12.29
N GLU A 168 -13.45 15.77 11.44
CA GLU A 168 -13.11 17.19 11.55
C GLU A 168 -14.16 18.11 10.89
N HIS A 169 -15.04 17.57 10.04
CA HIS A 169 -16.16 18.28 9.40
C HIS A 169 -17.46 17.44 9.46
N PRO A 170 -18.28 17.60 10.53
CA PRO A 170 -19.52 16.84 10.72
C PRO A 170 -20.66 17.21 9.76
#